data_AF-A0A352AA19-F1
#
_entry.id   AF-A0A352AA19-F1
#
_cell.length_a   1.000
_cell.length_b   1.000
_cell.length_c   1.000
_cell.angle_alpha   90.00
_cell.angle_beta   90.00
_cell.angle_gamma   90.00
#
_symmetry.space_group_name_H-M   'P 1'
#
loop_
_entity.id
_entity.type
_entity.pdbx_description
1 polymer ?
#
loop_
_entity_poly.entity_id
_entity_poly.type
_entity_poly.pdbx_seq_one_letter_code
_entity_poly.pdbx_strand_id
1 'polypeptide(L)'
;MWLAGLFVFLGWIASLCLHEFGHAVVAYWGGDTSVKEKGYLTLNPLKYTDPGLSLLFPTIFLLMGGIALPGGAVYIDRSRLRSRWWDSAVSAAGPLANAAVTLVLATPFWLGLATWSRGNWLWPSVAFLIFLEIFAV
;
A
#
# COMPACT_ATOMS: atom_id res chain seq x y z
N MET A 1 6.10 6.87 21.91
CA MET A 1 5.10 5.82 21.62
C MET A 1 4.06 6.31 20.62
N TRP A 2 3.40 7.46 20.84
CA TRP A 2 2.44 8.03 19.87
C TRP A 2 3.02 8.35 18.48
N LEU A 3 4.23 8.92 18.42
CA LEU A 3 4.92 9.23 17.15
C LEU A 3 5.17 7.99 16.28
N ALA A 4 5.51 6.86 16.91
CA ALA A 4 5.73 5.59 16.24
C ALA A 4 4.43 5.08 15.59
N GLY A 5 3.34 5.05 16.35
CA GLY A 5 2.02 4.63 15.85
C GLY A 5 1.54 5.52 14.70
N LEU A 6 1.68 6.84 14.83
CA LEU A 6 1.29 7.78 13.77
C LEU A 6 2.14 7.59 12.51
N PHE A 7 3.46 7.40 12.66
CA PHE A 7 4.36 7.15 11.54
C PHE A 7 3.98 5.88 10.77
N VAL A 8 3.78 4.76 11.49
CA VAL A 8 3.39 3.48 10.88
C VAL A 8 2.04 3.63 10.18
N PHE A 9 1.07 4.28 10.82
CA PHE A 9 -0.26 4.47 10.25
C PHE A 9 -0.23 5.30 8.96
N LEU A 10 0.43 6.46 8.97
CA LEU A 10 0.54 7.31 7.79
C LEU A 10 1.35 6.64 6.68
N GLY A 11 2.43 5.94 7.05
CA GLY A 11 3.24 5.15 6.11
C GLY A 11 2.40 4.08 5.43
N TRP A 12 1.64 3.30 6.21
CA TRP A 12 0.77 2.25 5.70
C TRP A 12 -0.32 2.79 4.76
N ILE A 13 -0.97 3.91 5.10
CA ILE A 13 -1.94 4.57 4.19
C ILE A 13 -1.27 4.95 2.87
N ALA A 14 -0.07 5.55 2.94
CA ALA A 14 0.65 5.97 1.74
C ALA A 14 1.02 4.77 0.86
N SER A 15 1.49 3.68 1.44
CA SER A 15 1.80 2.43 0.72
C SER A 15 0.55 1.83 0.08
N LEU A 16 -0.56 1.83 0.80
CA LEU A 16 -1.83 1.35 0.27
C LEU A 16 -2.35 2.20 -0.89
N CYS A 17 -2.17 3.53 -0.83
CA CYS A 17 -2.47 4.39 -1.97
C CYS A 17 -1.59 4.04 -3.18
N LEU A 18 -0.31 3.73 -2.96
CA LEU A 18 0.60 3.28 -4.02
C LEU A 18 0.20 1.92 -4.60
N HIS A 19 -0.26 0.99 -3.75
CA HIS A 19 -0.79 -0.32 -4.15
C HIS A 19 -1.95 -0.19 -5.14
N GLU A 20 -2.98 0.56 -4.73
CA GLU A 20 -4.19 0.78 -5.51
C GLU A 20 -3.93 1.64 -6.75
N PHE A 21 -3.04 2.62 -6.63
CA PHE A 21 -2.54 3.37 -7.78
C PHE A 21 -1.83 2.46 -8.79
N GLY A 22 -1.03 1.49 -8.33
CA GLY A 22 -0.38 0.50 -9.19
C GLY A 22 -1.39 -0.29 -10.01
N HIS A 23 -2.43 -0.82 -9.37
CA HIS A 23 -3.55 -1.47 -10.03
C HIS A 23 -4.22 -0.57 -11.09
N ALA A 24 -4.52 0.68 -10.74
CA ALA A 24 -5.16 1.64 -11.64
C ALA A 24 -4.28 2.01 -12.85
N VAL A 25 -2.98 2.22 -12.65
CA VAL A 25 -2.03 2.54 -13.74
C VAL A 25 -1.90 1.39 -14.71
N VAL A 26 -1.72 0.16 -14.19
CA VAL A 26 -1.59 -1.02 -15.05
C VAL A 26 -2.90 -1.33 -15.76
N ALA A 27 -4.06 -1.10 -15.13
CA ALA A 27 -5.37 -1.22 -15.78
C ALA A 27 -5.57 -0.19 -16.90
N TYR A 28 -5.17 1.06 -16.67
CA TYR A 28 -5.20 2.12 -17.67
C TYR A 28 -4.33 1.75 -18.88
N TRP A 29 -3.10 1.29 -18.64
CA TRP A 29 -2.25 0.76 -19.69
C TRP A 29 -2.78 -0.55 -20.29
N GLY A 30 -3.57 -1.33 -19.56
CA GLY A 30 -4.19 -2.56 -20.05
C GLY A 30 -5.39 -2.35 -20.96
N GLY A 31 -5.97 -1.14 -20.98
CA GLY A 31 -7.10 -0.78 -21.85
C GLY A 31 -8.32 -0.28 -21.10
N ASP A 32 -8.38 -0.43 -19.77
CA ASP A 32 -9.46 0.14 -18.98
C ASP A 32 -9.22 1.63 -18.73
N THR A 33 -9.65 2.47 -19.67
CA THR A 33 -9.57 3.93 -19.52
C THR A 33 -10.56 4.49 -18.49
N SER A 34 -11.53 3.69 -18.02
CA SER A 34 -12.55 4.16 -17.06
C SER A 34 -11.95 4.50 -15.70
N VAL A 35 -10.80 3.92 -15.34
CA VAL A 35 -10.08 4.24 -14.09
C VAL A 35 -9.67 5.71 -14.00
N LYS A 36 -9.45 6.37 -15.14
CA LYS A 36 -9.15 7.81 -15.20
C LYS A 36 -10.37 8.65 -14.86
N GLU A 37 -11.53 8.28 -15.41
CA GLU A 37 -12.81 8.98 -15.18
C GLU A 37 -13.31 8.78 -13.75
N LYS A 38 -13.12 7.59 -13.18
CA LYS A 38 -13.37 7.29 -11.76
C LYS A 38 -12.41 8.02 -10.81
N GLY A 39 -11.35 8.63 -11.35
CA GLY A 39 -10.40 9.41 -10.58
C GLY A 39 -9.44 8.58 -9.73
N TYR A 40 -9.16 7.32 -10.09
CA TYR A 40 -8.27 6.42 -9.35
C TYR A 40 -6.78 6.65 -9.64
N LEU A 41 -6.45 7.47 -10.65
CA LEU A 41 -5.07 7.89 -10.97
C LEU A 41 -4.60 9.04 -10.06
N THR A 42 -4.74 8.89 -8.75
CA THR A 42 -4.34 9.88 -7.75
C THR A 42 -4.00 9.20 -6.43
N LEU A 43 -2.96 9.66 -5.73
CA LEU A 43 -2.59 9.15 -4.41
C LEU A 43 -3.47 9.71 -3.28
N ASN A 44 -4.72 10.05 -3.58
CA ASN A 44 -5.62 10.62 -2.59
C ASN A 44 -6.43 9.46 -1.95
N PRO A 45 -6.15 9.09 -0.68
CA PRO A 45 -6.83 7.97 -0.01
C PRO A 45 -8.35 8.11 0.00
N LEU A 46 -8.87 9.35 -0.01
CA LEU A 46 -10.31 9.65 0.04
C LEU A 46 -11.05 9.34 -1.26
N LYS A 47 -10.34 9.11 -2.36
CA LYS A 47 -10.95 8.76 -3.65
C LYS A 47 -11.06 7.25 -3.89
N TYR A 48 -10.52 6.44 -2.99
CA TYR A 48 -10.67 4.99 -3.01
C TYR A 48 -11.90 4.56 -2.21
N THR A 49 -12.50 3.45 -2.63
CA THR A 49 -13.96 3.34 -2.70
C THR A 49 -14.72 3.24 -1.37
N ASP A 50 -14.04 3.16 -0.23
CA ASP A 50 -14.68 3.33 1.09
C ASP A 50 -13.64 3.64 2.19
N PRO A 51 -13.32 4.92 2.45
CA PRO A 51 -12.33 5.31 3.45
C PRO A 51 -12.68 4.86 4.86
N GLY A 52 -13.97 4.75 5.18
CA GLY A 52 -14.47 4.34 6.49
C GLY A 52 -14.18 2.87 6.81
N LEU A 53 -14.47 1.95 5.90
CA LEU A 53 -14.16 0.52 6.06
C LEU A 53 -12.67 0.24 5.83
N SER A 54 -12.05 0.96 4.90
CA SER A 54 -10.68 0.75 4.45
C SER A 54 -9.60 1.29 5.39
N LEU A 55 -9.89 2.32 6.19
CA LEU A 55 -8.94 2.80 7.20
C LEU A 55 -9.31 2.34 8.61
N LEU A 56 -10.59 2.36 8.99
CA LEU A 56 -10.96 2.16 10.40
C LEU A 56 -10.69 0.73 10.88
N PHE A 57 -11.12 -0.28 10.11
CA PHE A 57 -10.94 -1.68 10.49
C PHE A 57 -9.47 -2.11 10.48
N PRO A 58 -8.66 -1.81 9.46
CA PRO A 58 -7.23 -2.12 9.48
C PRO A 58 -6.48 -1.39 10.60
N THR A 59 -6.88 -0.17 10.96
CA THR A 59 -6.29 0.55 12.11
C THR A 59 -6.60 -0.15 13.44
N ILE A 60 -7.83 -0.60 13.63
CA ILE A 60 -8.23 -1.35 14.84
C ILE A 60 -7.46 -2.68 14.91
N PHE A 61 -7.36 -3.42 13.81
CA PHE A 61 -6.58 -4.66 13.75
C PHE A 61 -5.09 -4.40 13.99
N LEU A 62 -4.52 -3.35 13.40
CA LEU A 62 -3.12 -2.96 13.59
C LEU A 62 -2.82 -2.59 15.06
N LEU A 63 -3.70 -1.82 15.70
CA LEU A 63 -3.58 -1.46 17.12
C LEU A 63 -3.78 -2.65 18.07
N MET A 64 -4.48 -3.70 17.62
CA MET A 64 -4.65 -4.96 18.35
C MET A 64 -3.54 -5.99 18.08
N GLY A 65 -2.55 -5.68 17.22
CA GLY A 65 -1.45 -6.59 16.85
C GLY A 65 -1.79 -7.59 15.72
N GLY A 66 -2.84 -7.30 14.93
CA GLY A 66 -3.29 -8.10 13.79
C GLY A 66 -2.63 -7.72 12.45
N ILE A 67 -2.94 -8.52 11.42
CA ILE A 67 -2.50 -8.32 10.03
C ILE A 67 -3.34 -7.21 9.40
N ALA A 68 -2.69 -6.24 8.74
CA ALA A 68 -3.39 -5.20 8.00
C ALA A 68 -4.04 -5.80 6.75
N LEU A 69 -5.36 -5.65 6.60
CA LEU A 69 -6.10 -6.10 5.43
C LEU A 69 -6.04 -5.05 4.31
N PRO A 70 -6.08 -5.45 3.02
CA PRO A 70 -6.15 -4.50 1.91
C PRO A 70 -7.42 -3.65 2.04
N GLY A 71 -7.24 -2.34 2.14
CA GLY A 71 -8.31 -1.38 2.35
C GLY A 71 -8.29 -0.30 1.27
N GLY A 72 -8.94 -0.54 0.13
CA GLY A 72 -9.10 0.52 -0.87
C GLY A 72 -9.43 0.03 -2.26
N ALA A 73 -10.40 -0.87 -2.43
CA ALA A 73 -10.61 -1.55 -3.72
C ALA A 73 -10.80 -0.57 -4.90
N VAL A 74 -9.88 -0.60 -5.87
CA VAL A 74 -10.07 0.02 -7.19
C VAL A 74 -10.94 -0.87 -8.07
N TYR A 75 -12.02 -0.30 -8.63
CA TYR A 75 -12.92 -1.02 -9.53
C TYR A 75 -12.42 -1.00 -10.98
N ILE A 76 -11.90 -2.14 -11.44
CA ILE A 76 -11.33 -2.34 -12.78
C ILE A 76 -12.31 -3.09 -13.67
N ASP A 77 -12.59 -2.55 -14.85
CA ASP A 77 -13.39 -3.18 -15.88
C ASP A 77 -12.53 -4.19 -16.66
N ARG A 78 -12.53 -5.45 -16.19
CA ARG A 78 -11.75 -6.53 -16.82
C ARG A 78 -12.17 -6.82 -18.26
N SER A 79 -13.39 -6.45 -18.66
CA SER A 79 -13.86 -6.65 -20.04
C SER A 79 -13.17 -5.73 -21.06
N ARG A 80 -12.60 -4.61 -20.58
CA ARG A 80 -11.85 -3.64 -21.40
C ARG A 80 -10.36 -3.95 -21.49
N LEU A 81 -9.87 -4.93 -20.75
CA LEU A 81 -8.45 -5.32 -20.79
C LEU A 81 -8.14 -6.05 -22.09
N ARG A 82 -7.02 -5.67 -22.72
CA ARG A 82 -6.61 -6.17 -24.05
C ARG A 82 -6.32 -7.67 -24.10
N SER A 83 -5.95 -8.28 -22.98
CA SER A 83 -5.62 -9.71 -22.91
C SER A 83 -5.61 -10.23 -21.47
N ARG A 84 -5.57 -11.56 -21.32
CA ARG A 84 -5.39 -12.21 -20.01
C ARG A 84 -4.06 -11.86 -19.33
N TRP A 85 -3.04 -11.52 -20.12
CA TRP A 85 -1.76 -11.04 -19.60
C TRP A 85 -1.91 -9.72 -18.84
N TRP A 86 -2.74 -8.81 -19.37
CA TRP A 86 -3.03 -7.55 -18.67
C TRP A 86 -3.83 -7.77 -17.40
N ASP A 87 -4.75 -8.74 -17.40
CA ASP A 87 -5.49 -9.11 -16.18
C ASP A 87 -4.55 -9.63 -15.08
N SER A 88 -3.57 -10.48 -15.44
CA SER A 88 -2.53 -10.93 -14.51
C SER A 88 -1.60 -9.80 -14.08
N ALA A 89 -1.18 -8.92 -15.00
CA ALA A 89 -0.34 -7.79 -14.69
C ALA A 89 -1.02 -6.81 -13.74
N VAL A 90 -2.33 -6.56 -13.94
CA VAL A 90 -3.16 -5.77 -13.03
C VAL A 90 -3.13 -6.41 -11.64
N SER A 91 -3.44 -7.70 -11.49
CA SER A 91 -3.42 -8.37 -10.17
C SER A 91 -2.04 -8.30 -9.49
N ALA A 92 -0.94 -8.33 -10.25
CA ALA A 92 0.41 -8.25 -9.70
C ALA A 92 0.85 -6.81 -9.36
N ALA A 93 0.19 -5.78 -9.91
CA ALA A 93 0.65 -4.39 -9.82
C ALA A 93 0.69 -3.86 -8.38
N GLY A 94 -0.35 -4.14 -7.59
CA GLY A 94 -0.40 -3.78 -6.16
C GLY A 94 0.70 -4.46 -5.35
N PRO A 95 0.81 -5.80 -5.36
CA PRO A 95 1.92 -6.53 -4.77
C PRO A 95 3.31 -6.00 -5.12
N LEU A 96 3.54 -5.68 -6.40
CA LEU A 96 4.82 -5.12 -6.86
C LEU A 96 5.07 -3.70 -6.32
N ALA A 97 4.02 -2.90 -6.14
CA ALA A 97 4.16 -1.59 -5.50
C ALA A 97 4.57 -1.73 -4.02
N ASN A 98 3.94 -2.62 -3.25
CA ASN A 98 4.34 -2.90 -1.87
C ASN A 98 5.76 -3.48 -1.78
N ALA A 99 6.14 -4.35 -2.71
CA ALA A 99 7.51 -4.87 -2.79
C ALA A 99 8.52 -3.74 -3.05
N ALA A 100 8.20 -2.79 -3.94
CA ALA A 100 9.04 -1.63 -4.18
C ALA A 100 9.17 -0.74 -2.93
N VAL A 101 8.07 -0.49 -2.22
CA VAL A 101 8.09 0.25 -0.94
C VAL A 101 8.94 -0.48 0.10
N THR A 102 8.77 -1.80 0.22
CA THR A 102 9.57 -2.66 1.11
C THR A 102 11.05 -2.52 0.83
N LEU A 103 11.46 -2.61 -0.44
CA LEU A 103 12.87 -2.48 -0.82
C LEU A 103 13.43 -1.11 -0.46
N VAL A 104 12.68 -0.03 -0.70
CA VAL A 104 13.09 1.33 -0.35
C VAL A 104 13.24 1.48 1.17
N LEU A 105 12.26 1.03 1.95
CA LEU A 105 12.29 1.09 3.41
C LEU A 105 13.39 0.21 4.03
N ALA A 106 13.75 -0.89 3.38
CA ALA A 106 14.81 -1.79 3.84
C ALA A 106 16.23 -1.24 3.59
N THR A 107 16.41 -0.26 2.68
CA THR A 107 17.73 0.28 2.33
C THR A 107 18.56 0.74 3.54
N PRO A 108 18.03 1.43 4.58
CA PRO A 108 18.83 1.88 5.71
C PRO A 108 19.31 0.72 6.59
N PHE A 109 18.59 -0.41 6.61
CA PHE A 109 18.99 -1.61 7.34
C PHE A 109 20.13 -2.32 6.62
N TRP A 110 20.03 -2.47 5.29
CA TRP A 110 21.09 -3.08 4.48
C TRP A 110 22.39 -2.26 4.49
N LEU A 111 22.28 -0.93 4.52
CA LEU A 111 23.43 -0.03 4.59
C LEU A 111 24.02 0.13 6.00
N GLY A 112 23.46 -0.54 7.02
CA GLY A 112 23.91 -0.42 8.40
C GLY A 112 23.65 0.96 9.03
N LEU A 113 22.79 1.78 8.41
CA LEU A 113 22.39 3.10 8.91
C LEU A 113 21.35 3.00 10.05
N ALA A 114 20.65 1.87 10.12
CA ALA A 114 19.68 1.59 11.16
C ALA A 114 20.36 1.23 12.50
N THR A 115 20.72 2.26 13.28
CA THR A 115 21.41 2.10 14.57
C THR A 115 20.44 1.86 15.72
N TRP A 116 20.70 0.84 16.54
CA TRP A 116 19.95 0.63 17.78
C TRP A 116 20.39 1.61 18.87
N SER A 117 19.44 2.34 19.44
CA SER A 117 19.68 3.15 20.64
C SER A 117 18.45 3.20 21.53
N ARG A 118 18.67 3.26 22.86
CA ARG A 118 17.58 3.37 23.84
C ARG A 118 16.83 4.68 23.60
N GLY A 119 15.56 4.58 23.22
CA GLY A 119 14.69 5.72 22.91
C GLY A 119 14.47 5.99 21.42
N ASN A 120 15.18 5.30 20.52
CA ASN A 120 14.92 5.42 19.09
C ASN A 120 13.66 4.63 18.70
N TRP A 121 12.60 5.38 18.40
CA TRP A 121 11.31 4.84 17.99
C TRP A 121 11.22 4.64 16.48
N LEU A 122 12.08 5.29 15.68
CA LEU A 122 11.98 5.32 14.22
C LEU A 122 12.31 3.96 13.60
N TRP A 123 13.49 3.40 13.88
CA TRP A 123 13.90 2.14 13.24
C TRP A 123 13.00 0.95 13.55
N PRO A 124 12.54 0.72 14.80
CA PRO A 124 11.52 -0.29 15.07
C PRO A 124 10.21 -0.04 14.31
N SER A 125 9.81 1.23 14.13
CA SER A 125 8.60 1.59 13.38
C SER A 125 8.76 1.30 11.88
N VAL A 126 9.92 1.60 11.29
CA VAL A 126 10.21 1.28 9.89
C VAL A 126 10.26 -0.24 9.69
N ALA A 127 10.88 -0.99 10.61
CA ALA A 127 10.91 -2.45 10.55
C ALA A 127 9.50 -3.05 10.65
N PHE A 128 8.64 -2.50 11.51
CA PHE A 128 7.26 -2.93 11.61
C PHE A 128 6.45 -2.55 10.36
N LEU A 129 6.66 -1.37 9.78
CA LEU A 129 6.03 -0.99 8.52
C LEU A 129 6.44 -1.93 7.39
N ILE A 130 7.73 -2.26 7.26
CA ILE A 130 8.22 -3.29 6.30
C ILE A 130 7.50 -4.62 6.49
N PHE A 131 7.34 -5.06 7.74
CA PHE A 131 6.58 -6.26 8.05
C PHE A 131 5.13 -6.16 7.53
N LEU A 132 4.45 -5.03 7.74
CA LEU A 132 3.10 -4.83 7.21
C LEU A 132 3.06 -4.86 5.69
N GLU A 133 4.01 -4.24 5.01
CA GLU A 133 4.06 -4.24 3.54
C GLU A 133 4.21 -5.66 2.97
N ILE A 134 5.01 -6.51 3.63
CA ILE A 134 5.23 -7.90 3.20
C ILE A 134 3.97 -8.76 3.42
N PHE A 135 3.26 -8.53 4.53
CA PHE A 135 2.08 -9.33 4.89
C PHE A 135 0.78 -8.84 4.25
N ALA A 136 0.73 -7.57 3.82
CA ALA A 136 -0.43 -6.98 3.14
C ALA A 136 -0.42 -7.17 1.61
N VAL A 137 0.55 -7.92 1.08
CA VAL A 137 0.66 -8.34 -0.33
C VAL A 137 -0.27 -9.51 -0.65
#